data_AF-A0A7W1SKU6-F1
#
_entry.id   AF-A0A7W1SKU6-F1
#
_cell.length_a   1.000
_cell.length_b   1.000
_cell.length_c   1.000
_cell.angle_alpha   90.00
_cell.angle_beta   90.00
_cell.angle_gamma   90.00
#
_symmetry.space_group_name_H-M   'P 1'
#
loop_
_entity.id
_entity.type
_entity.pdbx_description
1 polymer ?
#
loop_
_entity_poly.entity_id
_entity_poly.type
_entity_poly.pdbx_seq_one_letter_code
_entity_poly.pdbx_strand_id
1 'polypeptide(L)'
;MPEPAEGTAALGTFIYGAYDGKLIFLEPMVSHSYLSSKPQQCMPVRAPKTYATAGYYPSSYCVRHDAASATYRVSLEGLVHRKAG
;
A
#
# COMPACT_ATOMS: atom_id res chain seq x y z
N MET A 1 8.79 2.42 28.28
CA MET A 1 8.27 2.70 26.92
C MET A 1 9.48 3.05 26.07
N PRO A 2 9.95 2.19 25.17
CA PRO A 2 11.11 2.54 24.36
C PRO A 2 10.70 3.47 23.21
N GLU A 3 11.57 4.43 22.90
CA GLU A 3 11.46 5.34 21.77
C GLU A 3 11.60 4.59 20.43
N PRO A 4 10.95 5.02 19.34
CA PRO A 4 11.16 4.42 18.03
C PRO A 4 12.57 4.75 17.53
N ALA A 5 13.31 3.70 17.14
CA ALA A 5 14.68 3.81 16.65
C ALA A 5 14.80 4.78 15.46
N GLU A 6 15.69 5.76 15.59
CA GLU A 6 16.16 6.61 14.49
C GLU A 6 16.68 5.72 13.34
N GLY A 7 16.05 5.83 12.17
CA GLY A 7 16.45 5.12 10.95
C GLY A 7 15.33 4.41 10.20
N THR A 8 14.16 4.21 10.81
CA THR A 8 13.00 3.67 10.08
C THR A 8 12.24 4.83 9.45
N ALA A 9 12.51 5.14 8.18
CA ALA A 9 11.65 6.05 7.42
C ALA A 9 10.19 5.61 7.62
N ALA A 10 9.34 6.49 8.17
CA ALA A 10 7.95 6.16 8.44
C ALA A 10 7.32 5.63 7.14
N LEU A 11 7.04 4.32 7.15
CA LEU A 11 6.53 3.56 6.02
C LEU A 11 5.17 4.13 5.64
N GLY A 12 4.93 4.17 4.33
CA GLY A 12 3.75 4.78 3.74
C GLY A 12 2.44 4.35 4.42
N THR A 13 1.50 5.29 4.51
CA THR A 13 0.16 5.03 5.06
C THR A 13 -0.72 4.44 3.96
N PHE A 14 -1.38 3.32 4.24
CA PHE A 14 -2.38 2.76 3.34
C PHE A 14 -3.79 3.16 3.80
N ILE A 15 -4.49 3.96 2.98
CA ILE A 15 -5.81 4.49 3.28
C ILE A 15 -6.90 3.62 2.65
N TYR A 16 -7.93 3.36 3.44
CA TYR A 16 -9.21 2.82 2.98
C TYR A 16 -10.24 3.95 3.02
N GLY A 17 -10.62 4.45 1.84
CA GLY A 17 -11.68 5.44 1.70
C GLY A 17 -13.03 4.74 1.61
N ALA A 18 -13.96 5.06 2.50
CA ALA A 18 -15.31 4.53 2.47
C ALA A 18 -16.35 5.64 2.58
N TYR A 19 -17.48 5.47 1.90
CA TYR A 19 -18.65 6.34 1.99
C TYR A 19 -19.90 5.47 2.04
N ASP A 20 -20.84 5.80 2.93
CA ASP A 20 -22.09 5.02 3.12
C ASP A 20 -21.82 3.51 3.34
N GLY A 21 -20.80 3.19 4.14
CA GLY A 21 -20.39 1.81 4.42
C GLY A 21 -19.75 1.06 3.25
N LYS A 22 -19.57 1.70 2.09
CA LYS A 22 -18.98 1.11 0.88
C LYS A 22 -17.55 1.60 0.69
N LEU A 23 -16.63 0.66 0.48
CA LEU A 23 -15.24 0.97 0.14
C LEU A 23 -15.19 1.56 -1.28
N ILE A 24 -14.71 2.80 -1.39
CA ILE A 24 -14.67 3.56 -2.66
C ILE A 24 -13.26 3.63 -3.25
N PHE A 25 -12.21 3.64 -2.43
CA PHE A 25 -10.83 3.63 -2.92
C PHE A 25 -9.85 3.05 -1.90
N LEU A 26 -8.70 2.66 -2.44
CA LEU A 26 -7.54 2.13 -1.72
C LEU A 26 -6.35 2.96 -2.17
N GLU A 27 -5.72 3.70 -1.28
CA GLU A 27 -4.65 4.63 -1.63
C GLU A 27 -3.40 4.40 -0.78
N PRO A 28 -2.26 4.04 -1.39
CA PRO A 28 -0.98 4.07 -0.71
C PRO A 28 -0.36 5.47 -0.77
N MET A 29 -0.16 6.10 0.39
CA MET A 29 0.62 7.33 0.52
C MET A 29 2.06 7.00 0.88
N VAL A 30 3.04 7.49 0.12
CA VAL A 30 4.47 7.26 0.38
C VAL A 30 5.14 8.57 0.78
N SER A 31 5.95 8.53 1.83
CA SER A 31 6.75 9.68 2.21
C SER A 31 7.91 9.89 1.23
N HIS A 32 8.22 11.15 0.93
CA HIS A 32 9.36 11.49 0.07
C HIS A 32 10.68 10.98 0.68
N SER A 33 10.85 11.06 2.00
CA SER A 33 12.04 10.53 2.69
C SER A 33 12.21 9.02 2.49
N TYR A 34 11.11 8.26 2.46
CA TYR A 34 11.16 6.84 2.13
C TYR A 34 11.58 6.63 0.67
N LEU A 35 11.04 7.38 -0.29
CA LEU A 35 11.49 7.29 -1.70
C LEU A 35 12.99 7.62 -1.84
N SER A 36 13.49 8.64 -1.16
CA SER A 36 14.91 9.02 -1.19
C SER A 36 15.86 7.90 -0.73
N SER A 37 15.36 6.94 0.06
CA SER A 37 16.13 5.75 0.46
C SER A 37 16.29 4.70 -0.65
N LYS A 38 15.67 4.93 -1.83
CA LYS A 38 15.66 4.04 -3.00
C LYS A 38 15.17 2.62 -2.64
N PRO A 39 13.95 2.50 -2.08
CA PRO A 39 13.45 1.24 -1.56
C PRO A 39 13.20 0.25 -2.69
N GLN A 40 13.28 -1.04 -2.35
CA GLN A 40 12.87 -2.15 -3.19
C GLN A 40 12.07 -3.15 -2.34
N GLN A 41 10.91 -2.71 -1.87
CA GLN A 41 10.13 -3.45 -0.87
C GLN A 41 8.68 -3.61 -1.29
N CYS A 42 8.11 -4.76 -0.93
CA CYS A 42 6.68 -5.04 -1.01
C CYS A 42 6.12 -5.23 0.39
N MET A 43 4.95 -4.65 0.63
CA MET A 43 4.23 -4.71 1.89
C MET A 43 2.87 -5.38 1.69
N PRO A 44 2.37 -6.14 2.67
CA PRO A 44 1.03 -6.72 2.61
C PRO A 44 -0.04 -5.64 2.77
N VAL A 45 -1.08 -5.70 1.92
CA VAL A 45 -2.30 -4.90 2.08
C VAL A 45 -3.22 -5.64 3.03
N ARG A 46 -3.56 -5.01 4.17
CA ARG A 46 -4.46 -5.60 5.17
C ARG A 46 -5.91 -5.67 4.67
N ALA A 47 -6.24 -6.80 4.04
CA ALA A 47 -7.58 -7.07 3.55
C ALA A 47 -8.63 -7.13 4.69
N PRO A 48 -9.83 -6.53 4.50
CA PRO A 48 -10.96 -6.78 5.38
C PRO A 48 -11.47 -8.23 5.25
N LYS A 49 -12.18 -8.71 6.28
CA LYS A 49 -12.74 -10.08 6.31
C LYS A 49 -13.88 -10.26 5.30
N THR A 50 -14.67 -9.21 5.08
CA THR A 50 -15.80 -9.18 4.15
C THR A 50 -15.70 -7.93 3.28
N TYR A 51 -16.17 -8.06 2.04
CA TYR A 51 -16.17 -6.98 1.06
C TYR A 51 -17.63 -6.67 0.69
N ALA A 52 -18.02 -5.41 0.79
CA ALA A 52 -19.37 -4.99 0.42
C ALA A 52 -19.62 -5.07 -1.10
N THR A 53 -18.56 -5.08 -1.90
CA THR A 53 -18.63 -5.11 -3.37
C THR A 53 -17.72 -6.19 -3.91
N ALA A 54 -18.19 -6.92 -4.93
CA ALA A 54 -17.36 -7.90 -5.62
C ALA A 54 -16.37 -7.19 -6.54
N GLY A 55 -15.14 -7.67 -6.62
CA GLY A 55 -14.11 -7.04 -7.43
C GLY A 55 -12.71 -7.56 -7.17
N TYR A 56 -11.74 -6.99 -7.86
CA TYR A 56 -10.33 -7.31 -7.70
C TYR A 56 -9.70 -6.39 -6.67
N TYR A 57 -9.18 -6.97 -5.59
CA TYR A 57 -8.54 -6.25 -4.50
C TYR A 57 -7.07 -6.65 -4.38
N PRO A 58 -6.15 -5.68 -4.22
CA PRO A 58 -4.73 -5.98 -4.11
C PRO A 58 -4.44 -6.67 -2.77
N SER A 59 -3.48 -7.59 -2.79
CA SER A 59 -2.95 -8.25 -1.60
C SER A 59 -1.60 -7.66 -1.16
N SER A 60 -0.91 -6.98 -2.08
CA SER A 60 0.37 -6.35 -1.80
C SER A 60 0.48 -4.98 -2.45
N TYR A 61 1.36 -4.18 -1.86
CA TYR A 61 1.72 -2.86 -2.31
C TYR A 61 3.25 -2.76 -2.36
N CYS A 62 3.81 -2.42 -3.51
CA CYS A 62 5.25 -2.40 -3.73
C CYS A 62 5.76 -1.01 -4.11
N VAL A 63 6.91 -0.64 -3.56
CA VAL A 63 7.66 0.56 -3.92
C VAL A 63 9.06 0.12 -4.33
N ARG A 64 9.40 0.39 -5.59
CA ARG A 64 10.67 -0.02 -6.19
C ARG A 64 11.31 1.16 -6.91
N HIS A 65 12.54 1.48 -6.57
CA HIS A 65 13.37 2.39 -7.34
C HIS A 65 14.06 1.62 -8.48
N ASP A 66 13.96 2.14 -9.69
CA ASP A 66 14.68 1.64 -10.86
C ASP A 66 15.85 2.57 -11.17
N ALA A 67 17.07 2.09 -10.94
CA ALA A 67 18.27 2.89 -11.12
C ALA A 67 18.61 3.16 -12.59
N ALA A 68 18.19 2.28 -13.51
CA ALA A 68 18.49 2.41 -14.93
C ALA A 68 17.71 3.57 -15.58
N SER A 69 16.45 3.75 -15.18
CA SER A 69 15.57 4.82 -15.66
C SER A 69 15.44 6.00 -14.69
N ALA A 70 16.06 5.92 -13.51
CA ALA A 70 15.90 6.88 -12.42
C ALA A 70 14.42 7.14 -12.05
N THR A 71 13.60 6.08 -12.08
CA THR A 71 12.16 6.17 -11.75
C THR A 71 11.80 5.43 -10.48
N TYR A 72 10.70 5.82 -9.85
CA TYR A 72 10.08 5.08 -8.77
C TYR A 72 8.81 4.43 -9.29
N ARG A 73 8.68 3.12 -9.10
CA ARG A 73 7.46 2.37 -9.38
C ARG A 73 6.74 2.09 -8.08
N VAL A 74 5.50 2.56 -8.04
CA VAL A 74 4.56 2.36 -6.95
C VAL A 74 3.40 1.52 -7.51
N SER A 75 3.23 0.29 -7.04
CA SER A 75 2.30 -0.67 -7.64
C SER A 75 1.44 -1.39 -6.60
N LEU A 76 0.18 -1.62 -6.97
CA LEU A 76 -0.74 -2.53 -6.28
C LEU A 76 -0.71 -3.87 -7.01
N GLU A 77 -0.32 -4.93 -6.30
CA GLU A 77 -0.02 -6.23 -6.88
C GLU A 77 -0.84 -7.35 -6.21
N GLY A 78 -0.84 -8.52 -6.85
CA GLY A 78 -1.56 -9.69 -6.37
C GLY A 78 -3.07 -9.45 -6.24
N LEU A 79 -3.69 -8.94 -7.30
CA LEU A 79 -5.14 -8.70 -7.36
C LEU A 79 -5.90 -10.02 -7.23
N VAL A 80 -6.71 -10.14 -6.17
CA VAL A 80 -7.56 -11.31 -5.91
C VAL A 80 -9.01 -10.92 -6.07
N HIS A 81 -9.76 -11.72 -6.85
CA HIS A 81 -11.20 -11.53 -6.98
C HIS A 81 -11.91 -11.91 -5.67
N ARG A 82 -12.66 -10.97 -5.10
CA ARG A 82 -13.50 -11.16 -3.90
C ARG A 82 -14.96 -11.07 -4.30
N LYS A 83 -15.78 -11.90 -3.66
CA LYS A 83 -17.25 -11.82 -3.77
C LYS A 83 -17.77 -10.84 -2.74
N ALA A 84 -18.90 -10.19 -3.04
CA ALA A 84 -19.65 -9.46 -2.03
C ALA A 84 -20.21 -10.44 -0.99
N GLY A 85 -20.22 -10.06 0.28
CA GLY A 85 -20.72 -10.89 1.38
C GLY A 85 -21.10 -10.08 2.61
#